data_AF-A0A330MGH7-F1
#
_entry.id   AF-A0A330MGH7-F1
#
_cell.length_a   1.000
_cell.length_b   1.000
_cell.length_c   1.000
_cell.angle_alpha   90.00
_cell.angle_beta   90.00
_cell.angle_gamma   90.00
#
_symmetry.space_group_name_H-M   'P 1'
#
loop_
_entity.id
_entity.type
_entity.pdbx_description
1 polymer ?
#
loop_
_entity_poly.entity_id
_entity_poly.type
_entity_poly.pdbx_seq_one_letter_code
_entity_poly.pdbx_strand_id
1 'polypeptide(L)'
;MKTLTTLSILIFTLFFTGCDETKKVIDVAGSVQLTGSYTVSAINGKKLINTTNPTFTMSALDNSFRGTTGCNSVFGTYTIDLYSISFGDLAVSEKMCTDKNIMKTERDFLNALNNTGTYGLQNGVLTFYSKTDRSVILTAAKDTNN
;
A
#
# COMPACT_ATOMS: atom_id res chain seq x y z
N MET A 1 21.70 59.15 -6.03
CA MET A 1 20.44 58.37 -5.91
C MET A 1 20.36 57.28 -6.99
N LYS A 2 21.17 56.21 -6.93
CA LYS A 2 21.07 55.10 -7.92
C LYS A 2 21.38 53.69 -7.37
N THR A 3 21.54 53.52 -6.05
CA THR A 3 22.06 52.25 -5.49
C THR A 3 21.11 51.53 -4.54
N LEU A 4 19.85 51.96 -4.40
CA LEU A 4 18.90 51.34 -3.45
C LEU A 4 18.02 50.23 -4.05
N THR A 5 17.98 50.06 -5.37
CA THR A 5 17.05 49.10 -6.02
C THR A 5 17.61 47.69 -6.18
N THR A 6 18.92 47.48 -5.98
CA THR A 6 19.53 46.16 -6.19
C THR A 6 19.48 45.23 -4.97
N LEU A 7 19.21 45.74 -3.76
CA LEU A 7 19.15 44.93 -2.54
C LEU A 7 17.81 44.18 -2.37
N SER A 8 16.74 44.65 -3.02
CA SER A 8 15.40 44.07 -2.87
C SER A 8 15.17 42.79 -3.68
N ILE A 9 16.04 42.45 -4.63
CA ILE A 9 15.88 41.29 -5.53
C ILE A 9 16.52 40.02 -4.95
N LEU A 10 17.41 40.13 -3.96
CA LEU A 10 18.15 39.00 -3.39
C LEU A 10 17.40 38.22 -2.29
N ILE A 11 16.25 38.72 -1.81
CA ILE A 11 15.48 38.10 -0.72
C ILE A 11 14.38 37.16 -1.26
N PHE A 12 14.03 37.24 -2.56
CA PHE A 12 12.93 36.46 -3.13
C PHE A 12 13.31 35.02 -3.56
N THR A 13 14.60 34.66 -3.53
CA THR A 13 15.11 33.37 -4.02
C THR A 13 15.23 32.28 -2.96
N LEU A 14 14.88 32.54 -1.70
CA LEU A 14 15.08 31.61 -0.57
C LEU A 14 13.87 30.73 -0.21
N PHE A 15 12.78 30.73 -0.99
CA PHE A 15 11.51 30.10 -0.58
C PHE A 15 11.10 28.80 -1.30
N PHE A 16 11.96 28.14 -2.09
CA PHE A 16 11.51 27.07 -3.00
C PHE A 16 12.02 25.63 -2.76
N THR A 17 12.72 25.30 -1.67
CA THR A 17 13.34 23.96 -1.51
C THR A 17 12.72 23.05 -0.42
N GLY A 18 11.59 23.40 0.19
CA GLY A 18 11.04 22.68 1.37
C GLY A 18 10.00 21.57 1.11
N CYS A 19 9.48 21.42 -0.12
CA CYS A 19 8.36 20.50 -0.37
C CYS A 19 8.75 19.01 -0.30
N ASP A 20 9.92 18.64 -0.80
CA ASP A 20 10.35 17.23 -0.86
C ASP A 20 10.62 16.64 0.53
N GLU A 21 11.18 17.43 1.44
CA GLU A 21 11.40 16.98 2.82
C GLU A 21 10.07 16.80 3.56
N THR A 22 9.08 17.67 3.30
CA THR A 22 7.73 17.53 3.86
C THR A 22 7.05 16.26 3.34
N LYS A 23 7.19 15.97 2.03
CA LYS A 23 6.67 14.74 1.41
C LYS A 23 7.23 13.48 2.05
N LYS A 24 8.54 13.40 2.26
CA LYS A 24 9.18 12.25 2.91
C LYS A 24 8.60 11.96 4.30
N VAL A 25 8.36 13.00 5.10
CA VAL A 25 7.77 12.85 6.44
C VAL A 25 6.35 12.26 6.35
N ILE A 26 5.55 12.70 5.37
CA ILE A 26 4.20 12.18 5.13
C ILE A 26 4.25 10.72 4.67
N ASP A 27 5.13 10.39 3.72
CA ASP A 27 5.28 9.03 3.19
C ASP A 27 5.68 8.04 4.31
N VAL A 28 6.62 8.44 5.18
CA VAL A 28 7.01 7.64 6.36
C VAL A 28 5.85 7.47 7.33
N ALA A 29 5.11 8.54 7.64
CA ALA A 29 3.95 8.46 8.52
C ALA A 29 2.86 7.53 7.95
N GLY A 30 2.63 7.57 6.63
CA GLY A 30 1.75 6.65 5.92
C GLY A 30 2.18 5.19 6.06
N SER A 31 3.48 4.91 5.85
CA SER A 31 4.03 3.56 6.00
C SER A 31 3.89 3.05 7.43
N VAL A 32 4.18 3.90 8.42
CA VAL A 32 4.03 3.56 9.84
C VAL A 32 2.57 3.25 10.18
N GLN A 33 1.63 4.05 9.67
CA GLN A 33 0.20 3.81 9.87
C GLN A 33 -0.26 2.44 9.29
N LEU A 34 0.28 2.08 8.12
CA LEU A 34 -0.01 0.80 7.46
C LEU A 34 0.71 -0.40 8.07
N THR A 35 1.71 -0.20 8.93
CA THR A 35 2.45 -1.31 9.55
C THR A 35 1.52 -2.20 10.38
N GLY A 36 1.61 -3.52 10.17
CA GLY A 36 0.83 -4.51 10.91
C GLY A 36 0.47 -5.73 10.07
N SER A 37 -0.32 -6.62 10.69
CA SER A 37 -0.87 -7.82 10.07
C SER A 37 -2.32 -7.60 9.67
N TYR A 38 -2.73 -8.23 8.57
CA TYR A 38 -4.05 -8.05 7.98
C TYR A 38 -4.60 -9.37 7.47
N THR A 39 -5.91 -9.55 7.65
CA THR A 39 -6.69 -10.64 7.08
C THR A 39 -7.62 -10.11 5.99
N VAL A 40 -7.50 -10.63 4.76
CA VAL A 40 -8.34 -10.21 3.62
C VAL A 40 -9.77 -10.68 3.84
N SER A 41 -10.72 -9.74 3.70
CA SER A 41 -12.15 -10.00 3.87
C SER A 41 -12.93 -9.93 2.57
N ALA A 42 -12.47 -9.15 1.59
CA ALA A 42 -13.10 -9.02 0.28
C ALA A 42 -12.09 -8.70 -0.83
N ILE A 43 -12.39 -9.16 -2.06
CA ILE A 43 -11.63 -8.84 -3.28
C ILE A 43 -12.64 -8.42 -4.36
N ASN A 44 -12.39 -7.31 -5.05
CA ASN A 44 -13.28 -6.73 -6.08
C ASN A 44 -14.73 -6.59 -5.59
N GLY A 45 -14.90 -6.11 -4.35
CA GLY A 45 -16.20 -5.95 -3.69
C GLY A 45 -16.90 -7.24 -3.27
N LYS A 46 -16.33 -8.42 -3.55
CA LYS A 46 -16.91 -9.72 -3.18
C LYS A 46 -16.28 -10.24 -1.90
N LYS A 47 -17.11 -10.48 -0.88
CA LYS A 47 -16.67 -11.08 0.38
C LYS A 47 -16.11 -12.48 0.13
N LEU A 48 -14.95 -12.76 0.70
CA LEU A 48 -14.37 -14.10 0.65
C LEU A 48 -15.11 -15.03 1.61
N ILE A 49 -15.39 -16.24 1.14
CA ILE A 49 -16.08 -17.31 1.87
C ILE A 49 -15.24 -18.58 1.89
N ASN A 50 -13.92 -18.44 1.94
CA ASN A 50 -12.99 -19.56 1.98
C ASN A 50 -12.75 -20.01 3.41
N THR A 51 -12.34 -21.26 3.57
CA THR A 51 -11.82 -21.78 4.85
C THR A 51 -10.52 -21.08 5.25
N THR A 52 -9.70 -20.67 4.28
CA THR A 52 -8.44 -19.95 4.48
C THR A 52 -8.41 -18.71 3.59
N ASN A 53 -8.56 -17.52 4.20
CA ASN A 53 -8.40 -16.26 3.50
C ASN A 53 -6.92 -15.87 3.40
N PRO A 54 -6.53 -15.10 2.37
CA PRO A 54 -5.21 -14.51 2.32
C PRO A 54 -4.95 -13.62 3.55
N THR A 55 -3.72 -13.66 4.05
CA THR A 55 -3.23 -12.77 5.10
C THR A 55 -1.92 -12.17 4.68
N PHE A 56 -1.61 -10.97 5.18
CA PHE A 56 -0.37 -10.30 4.88
C PHE A 56 0.09 -9.38 6.01
N THR A 57 1.34 -8.99 5.93
CA THR A 57 2.03 -8.09 6.84
C THR A 57 2.70 -7.00 6.01
N MET A 58 2.67 -5.78 6.55
CA MET A 58 3.36 -4.62 6.01
C MET A 58 4.31 -4.07 7.07
N SER A 59 5.53 -3.74 6.69
CA SER A 59 6.55 -3.19 7.59
C SER A 59 7.10 -1.88 7.02
N ALA A 60 6.97 -0.80 7.79
CA ALA A 60 7.58 0.49 7.45
C ALA A 60 9.11 0.52 7.60
N LEU A 61 9.71 -0.45 8.32
CA LEU A 61 11.15 -0.47 8.56
C LEU A 61 11.95 -0.69 7.27
N ASP A 62 11.41 -1.52 6.39
CA ASP A 62 12.05 -1.97 5.15
C ASP A 62 11.09 -1.89 3.94
N ASN A 63 9.91 -1.28 4.13
CA ASN A 63 8.83 -1.23 3.14
C ASN A 63 8.46 -2.61 2.56
N SER A 64 8.55 -3.65 3.40
CA SER A 64 8.28 -5.01 2.96
C SER A 64 6.81 -5.37 3.04
N PHE A 65 6.38 -6.17 2.06
CA PHE A 65 5.10 -6.85 2.02
C PHE A 65 5.35 -8.35 2.08
N ARG A 66 4.72 -9.05 3.02
CA ARG A 66 4.83 -10.52 3.14
C ARG A 66 3.49 -11.11 3.52
N GLY A 67 3.11 -12.23 2.91
CA GLY A 67 1.83 -12.84 3.21
C GLY A 67 1.69 -14.27 2.70
N THR A 68 0.48 -14.79 2.84
CA THR A 68 0.06 -16.04 2.21
C THR A 68 -1.25 -15.82 1.47
N THR A 69 -1.40 -16.52 0.36
CA THR A 69 -2.60 -16.56 -0.48
C THR A 69 -3.59 -17.64 -0.04
N GLY A 70 -3.28 -18.35 1.06
CA GLY A 70 -3.98 -19.53 1.56
C GLY A 70 -3.29 -20.84 1.18
N CYS A 71 -2.55 -20.88 0.06
CA CYS A 71 -1.72 -22.02 -0.31
C CYS A 71 -0.25 -21.62 -0.47
N ASN A 72 0.00 -20.56 -1.24
CA ASN A 72 1.34 -20.05 -1.50
C ASN A 72 1.72 -18.91 -0.57
N SER A 73 3.02 -18.70 -0.42
CA SER A 73 3.59 -17.51 0.22
C SER A 73 3.83 -16.46 -0.85
N VAL A 74 3.58 -15.19 -0.53
CA VAL A 74 3.87 -14.03 -1.37
C VAL A 74 4.74 -13.05 -0.61
N PHE A 75 5.73 -12.46 -1.28
CA PHE A 75 6.62 -11.48 -0.68
C PHE A 75 7.14 -10.48 -1.72
N GLY A 76 7.41 -9.27 -1.27
CA GLY A 76 7.93 -8.19 -2.10
C GLY A 76 8.03 -6.91 -1.29
N THR A 77 7.96 -5.77 -1.99
CA THR A 77 8.00 -4.44 -1.38
C THR A 77 6.81 -3.60 -1.82
N TYR A 78 6.56 -2.53 -1.08
CA TYR A 78 5.60 -1.50 -1.47
C TYR A 78 6.24 -0.11 -1.38
N THR A 79 5.65 0.86 -2.06
CA THR A 79 6.04 2.26 -1.98
C THR A 79 4.82 3.11 -1.68
N ILE A 80 4.98 4.13 -0.85
CA ILE A 80 3.96 5.16 -0.61
C ILE A 80 4.42 6.48 -1.21
N ASP A 81 3.50 7.13 -1.89
CA ASP A 81 3.65 8.52 -2.35
C ASP A 81 2.37 9.28 -1.99
N LEU A 82 2.43 10.03 -0.90
CA LEU A 82 1.31 10.71 -0.25
C LEU A 82 0.18 9.72 0.07
N TYR A 83 -0.86 9.70 -0.77
CA TYR A 83 -2.03 8.82 -0.64
C TYR A 83 -2.01 7.64 -1.61
N SER A 84 -0.98 7.57 -2.45
CA SER A 84 -0.79 6.51 -3.43
C SER A 84 0.01 5.38 -2.80
N ILE A 85 -0.31 4.15 -3.19
CA ILE A 85 0.47 2.97 -2.85
C ILE A 85 0.64 2.12 -4.10
N SER A 86 1.85 1.60 -4.30
CA SER A 86 2.16 0.62 -5.32
C SER A 86 2.95 -0.54 -4.72
N PHE A 87 2.78 -1.72 -5.31
CA PHE A 87 3.58 -2.88 -4.98
C PHE A 87 4.65 -3.06 -6.06
N GLY A 88 5.87 -3.37 -5.63
CA GLY A 88 6.94 -3.78 -6.55
C GLY A 88 6.68 -5.18 -7.09
N ASP A 89 7.72 -5.78 -7.67
CA ASP A 89 7.64 -7.17 -8.13
C ASP A 89 7.37 -8.09 -6.95
N LEU A 90 6.25 -8.82 -7.02
CA LEU A 90 5.84 -9.78 -6.00
C LEU A 90 6.32 -11.17 -6.41
N ALA A 91 7.15 -11.77 -5.57
CA ALA A 91 7.51 -13.18 -5.68
C ALA A 91 6.48 -14.05 -4.98
N VAL A 92 6.15 -15.19 -5.59
CA VAL A 92 5.15 -16.14 -5.10
C VAL A 92 5.76 -17.53 -5.12
N SER A 93 5.63 -18.29 -4.05
CA SER A 93 6.04 -19.70 -4.04
C SER A 93 5.12 -20.54 -4.92
N GLU A 94 5.58 -21.68 -5.41
CA GLU A 94 4.73 -22.62 -6.16
C GLU A 94 4.55 -23.93 -5.39
N LYS A 95 3.44 -24.05 -4.66
CA LYS A 95 2.98 -25.30 -4.06
C LYS A 95 1.83 -25.89 -4.87
N MET A 96 1.73 -27.22 -4.86
CA MET A 96 0.60 -27.91 -5.46
C MET A 96 -0.63 -27.77 -4.56
N CYS A 97 -1.62 -27.00 -5.01
CA CYS A 97 -2.90 -26.80 -4.33
C CYS A 97 -3.99 -27.58 -5.06
N THR A 98 -4.70 -28.48 -4.37
CA THR A 98 -5.81 -29.24 -4.99
C THR A 98 -7.14 -28.49 -4.98
N ASP A 99 -7.27 -27.46 -4.14
CA ASP A 99 -8.48 -26.65 -4.03
C ASP A 99 -8.51 -25.51 -5.08
N LYS A 100 -9.44 -25.62 -6.02
CA LYS A 100 -9.64 -24.63 -7.10
C LYS A 100 -10.09 -23.27 -6.59
N ASN A 101 -10.82 -23.19 -5.47
CA ASN A 101 -11.27 -21.93 -4.89
C ASN A 101 -10.10 -21.15 -4.32
N ILE A 102 -9.19 -21.83 -3.60
CA ILE A 102 -7.96 -21.22 -3.08
C ILE A 102 -7.10 -20.70 -4.23
N MET A 103 -6.90 -21.49 -5.29
CA MET A 103 -6.14 -21.03 -6.46
C MET A 103 -6.79 -19.83 -7.18
N LYS A 104 -8.13 -19.76 -7.23
CA LYS A 104 -8.83 -18.61 -7.79
C LYS A 104 -8.62 -17.37 -6.92
N THR A 105 -8.79 -17.50 -5.61
CA THR A 105 -8.57 -16.40 -4.66
C THR A 105 -7.14 -15.91 -4.68
N GLU A 106 -6.15 -16.80 -4.80
CA GLU A 106 -4.75 -16.42 -4.98
C GLU A 106 -4.55 -15.51 -6.19
N ARG A 107 -5.04 -15.91 -7.37
CA ARG A 107 -4.92 -15.10 -8.58
C ARG A 107 -5.63 -13.76 -8.44
N ASP A 108 -6.85 -13.76 -7.89
CA ASP A 108 -7.62 -12.54 -7.69
C ASP A 108 -6.92 -11.58 -6.72
N PHE A 109 -6.30 -12.12 -5.65
CA PHE A 109 -5.54 -11.36 -4.66
C PHE A 109 -4.28 -10.73 -5.26
N LEU A 110 -3.46 -11.51 -5.96
CA LEU A 110 -2.26 -11.01 -6.63
C LEU A 110 -2.60 -9.95 -7.69
N ASN A 111 -3.68 -10.16 -8.43
CA ASN A 111 -4.17 -9.19 -9.41
C ASN A 111 -4.64 -7.89 -8.76
N ALA A 112 -5.32 -7.96 -7.60
CA ALA A 112 -5.71 -6.78 -6.85
C ALA A 112 -4.49 -5.98 -6.35
N LEU A 113 -3.46 -6.65 -5.81
CA LEU A 113 -2.23 -5.98 -5.40
C LEU A 113 -1.57 -5.25 -6.59
N ASN A 114 -1.42 -5.92 -7.73
CA ASN A 114 -0.82 -5.34 -8.94
C ASN A 114 -1.60 -4.14 -9.52
N ASN A 115 -2.91 -4.07 -9.29
CA ASN A 115 -3.77 -2.98 -9.77
C ASN A 115 -4.07 -1.93 -8.71
N THR A 116 -3.48 -2.02 -7.51
CA THR A 116 -3.62 -1.00 -6.48
C THR A 116 -2.96 0.30 -6.92
N GLY A 117 -3.61 1.43 -6.63
CA GLY A 117 -3.07 2.77 -6.83
C GLY A 117 -3.16 3.67 -5.61
N THR A 118 -4.21 3.54 -4.80
CA THR A 118 -4.36 4.31 -3.56
C THR A 118 -4.92 3.44 -2.44
N TYR A 119 -4.88 3.93 -1.21
CA TYR A 119 -5.37 3.22 -0.05
C TYR A 119 -6.18 4.11 0.91
N GLY A 120 -6.90 3.46 1.81
CA GLY A 120 -7.52 4.10 2.96
C GLY A 120 -7.47 3.15 4.15
N LEU A 121 -7.18 3.68 5.34
CA LEU A 121 -7.23 2.94 6.59
C LEU A 121 -8.17 3.65 7.55
N GLN A 122 -9.29 3.01 7.89
CA GLN A 122 -10.30 3.58 8.80
C GLN A 122 -10.79 2.50 9.75
N ASN A 123 -10.79 2.77 11.05
CA ASN A 123 -11.28 1.85 12.09
C ASN A 123 -10.68 0.43 11.97
N GLY A 124 -9.39 0.33 11.65
CA GLY A 124 -8.71 -0.95 11.46
C GLY A 124 -9.05 -1.67 10.14
N VAL A 125 -9.82 -1.06 9.24
CA VAL A 125 -10.12 -1.62 7.91
C VAL A 125 -9.25 -0.95 6.87
N LEU A 126 -8.38 -1.73 6.24
CA LEU A 126 -7.55 -1.32 5.11
C LEU A 126 -8.30 -1.61 3.81
N THR A 127 -8.43 -0.59 2.98
CA THR A 127 -9.04 -0.68 1.64
C THR A 127 -8.03 -0.22 0.60
N PHE A 128 -7.84 -1.04 -0.43
CA PHE A 128 -7.09 -0.68 -1.62
C PHE A 128 -8.03 -0.36 -2.77
N TYR A 129 -7.65 0.69 -3.51
CA TYR A 129 -8.40 1.19 -4.64
C TYR A 129 -7.61 1.02 -5.93
N SER A 130 -8.33 0.71 -7.00
CA SER A 130 -7.81 0.58 -8.36
C SER A 130 -7.09 1.85 -8.82
N LYS A 131 -5.89 1.67 -9.38
CA LYS A 131 -5.14 2.75 -10.05
C LYS A 131 -5.82 3.29 -11.31
N THR A 132 -6.79 2.56 -11.87
CA THR A 132 -7.45 2.90 -13.14
C THR A 132 -8.72 3.72 -12.92
N ASP A 133 -9.59 3.28 -12.02
CA ASP A 133 -10.96 3.81 -11.87
C ASP A 133 -11.34 4.12 -10.40
N ARG A 134 -10.39 3.96 -9.46
CA ARG A 134 -10.60 4.12 -8.02
C ARG A 134 -11.69 3.24 -7.41
N SER A 135 -12.12 2.18 -8.10
CA SER A 135 -13.00 1.17 -7.51
C SER A 135 -12.31 0.43 -6.36
N VAL A 136 -13.10 -0.11 -5.41
CA VAL A 136 -12.57 -0.94 -4.31
C VAL A 136 -12.17 -2.31 -4.85
N ILE A 137 -10.88 -2.63 -4.76
CA ILE A 137 -10.33 -3.89 -5.30
C ILE A 137 -9.90 -4.86 -4.20
N LEU A 138 -9.62 -4.38 -3.00
CA LEU A 138 -9.29 -5.22 -1.86
C LEU A 138 -9.71 -4.57 -0.54
N THR A 139 -10.25 -5.37 0.36
CA THR A 139 -10.54 -4.98 1.74
C THR A 139 -9.93 -5.99 2.69
N ALA A 140 -9.24 -5.52 3.72
CA ALA A 140 -8.63 -6.33 4.75
C ALA A 140 -8.86 -5.71 6.14
N ALA A 141 -9.05 -6.55 7.15
CA ALA A 141 -9.11 -6.13 8.54
C ALA A 141 -7.71 -6.24 9.15
N LYS A 142 -7.28 -5.21 9.85
CA LYS A 142 -6.05 -5.21 10.64
C LYS A 142 -6.25 -6.13 11.84
N ASP A 143 -5.32 -7.07 12.02
CA ASP A 143 -5.40 -8.01 13.13
C ASP A 143 -5.15 -7.25 14.44
N THR A 144 -6.09 -7.36 15.39
CA THR A 144 -5.91 -6.80 16.73
C THR A 144 -5.16 -7.81 17.60
N ASN A 145 -3.85 -7.91 17.39
CA ASN A 145 -2.99 -8.59 18.37
C ASN A 145 -2.86 -7.65 19.58
N ASN A 146 -3.45 -8.07 20.70
CA ASN A 146 -3.24 -7.48 22.02
C ASN A 146 -1.90 -7.99 22.59
#